data_AF-A0A6J4GY56-F1
#
_entry.id   AF-A0A6J4GY56-F1
#
_cell.length_a   1.000
_cell.length_b   1.000
_cell.length_c   1.000
_cell.angle_alpha   90.00
_cell.angle_beta   90.00
_cell.angle_gamma   90.00
#
_symmetry.space_group_name_H-M   'P 1'
#
loop_
_entity.id
_entity.type
_entity.pdbx_description
1 polymer ?
#
loop_
_entity_poly.entity_id
_entity_poly.type
_entity_poly.pdbx_seq_one_letter_code
_entity_poly.pdbx_strand_id
1 'polypeptide(L)'
;MNLHNLYVLIIILFVNLSFAQTLKITDFRKIINYSNASEHKQLSSKGFRLLNDSISTYHKKFKFNNPETKEIVELTLITDKEGGKFSSVIYFLPTEFTYKNFISTLPIYKFKYSKRNVCYQLPTSSYSGENIYLNGLIQLDEKKYYSLKYDHYVDKALSVPTIESITKPN
;
A
#
# COMPACT_ATOMS: atom_id res chain seq x y z
N MET A 1 -29.69 -14.66 30.88
CA MET A 1 -29.62 -14.02 29.55
C MET A 1 -30.21 -14.98 28.54
N ASN A 2 -31.29 -14.60 27.85
CA ASN A 2 -32.04 -15.54 27.00
C ASN A 2 -31.29 -15.78 25.68
N LEU A 3 -31.32 -17.00 25.14
CA LEU A 3 -30.55 -17.41 23.96
C LEU A 3 -30.79 -16.47 22.76
N HIS A 4 -32.02 -15.98 22.63
CA HIS A 4 -32.43 -15.03 21.60
C HIS A 4 -31.71 -13.67 21.70
N ASN A 5 -31.50 -13.16 22.92
CA ASN A 5 -30.78 -11.90 23.15
C ASN A 5 -29.28 -12.05 22.83
N LEU A 6 -28.72 -13.25 23.02
CA LEU A 6 -27.33 -13.55 22.62
C LEU A 6 -27.19 -13.53 21.09
N TYR A 7 -28.12 -14.14 20.35
CA TYR A 7 -28.11 -14.11 18.88
C TYR A 7 -28.27 -12.71 18.31
N VAL A 8 -29.18 -11.91 18.86
CA VAL A 8 -29.36 -10.50 18.44
C VAL A 8 -28.09 -9.70 18.72
N LEU A 9 -27.44 -9.89 19.87
CA LEU A 9 -26.16 -9.23 20.18
C LEU A 9 -25.04 -9.65 19.22
N ILE A 10 -24.94 -10.95 18.90
CA ILE A 10 -23.95 -11.48 17.94
C ILE A 10 -24.19 -10.88 16.54
N ILE A 11 -25.43 -10.81 16.08
CA ILE A 11 -25.77 -10.23 14.78
C ILE A 11 -25.46 -8.73 14.76
N ILE A 12 -25.80 -7.97 15.81
CA ILE A 12 -25.48 -6.54 15.91
C ILE A 12 -23.96 -6.32 15.95
N LEU A 13 -23.22 -7.18 16.64
CA LEU A 13 -21.75 -7.17 16.64
C LEU A 13 -21.20 -7.45 15.24
N PHE A 14 -21.71 -8.46 14.52
CA PHE A 14 -21.29 -8.82 13.16
C PHE A 14 -21.66 -7.78 12.10
N VAL A 15 -22.79 -7.09 12.24
CA VAL A 15 -23.27 -6.07 11.28
C VAL A 15 -22.54 -4.73 11.48
N ASN A 16 -22.17 -4.39 12.73
CA ASN A 16 -21.25 -3.26 13.00
C ASN A 16 -19.78 -3.64 12.76
N LEU A 17 -19.51 -4.91 12.44
CA LEU A 17 -18.22 -5.42 12.01
C LEU A 17 -17.98 -5.11 10.51
N SER A 18 -18.44 -3.96 10.00
CA SER A 18 -17.87 -3.36 8.79
C SER A 18 -16.47 -2.85 9.15
N PHE A 19 -15.56 -3.80 9.40
CA PHE A 19 -14.21 -3.49 9.82
C PHE A 19 -13.51 -2.91 8.61
N ALA A 20 -13.19 -1.63 8.65
CA ALA A 20 -12.01 -1.14 7.96
C ALA A 20 -10.84 -2.09 8.27
N GLN A 21 -10.52 -2.93 7.29
CA GLN A 21 -9.49 -3.95 7.42
C GLN A 21 -8.18 -3.33 6.98
N THR A 22 -7.19 -3.36 7.86
CA THR A 22 -5.80 -3.05 7.53
C THR A 22 -5.37 -3.87 6.31
N LEU A 23 -4.70 -3.20 5.38
CA LEU A 23 -4.24 -3.80 4.12
C LEU A 23 -3.17 -4.85 4.38
N LYS A 24 -3.24 -5.93 3.62
CA LYS A 24 -2.25 -7.01 3.56
C LYS A 24 -1.45 -6.90 2.25
N ILE A 25 -0.35 -7.64 2.15
CA ILE A 25 0.45 -7.70 0.91
C ILE A 25 -0.40 -8.06 -0.32
N THR A 26 -1.34 -8.99 -0.17
CA THR A 26 -2.24 -9.37 -1.27
C THR A 26 -3.09 -8.21 -1.77
N ASP A 27 -3.43 -7.26 -0.89
CA ASP A 27 -4.16 -6.06 -1.28
C ASP A 27 -3.26 -5.16 -2.13
N PHE A 28 -1.98 -4.97 -1.77
CA PHE A 28 -1.04 -4.17 -2.58
C PHE A 28 -0.91 -4.70 -4.00
N ARG A 29 -0.79 -6.03 -4.16
CA ARG A 29 -0.75 -6.67 -5.48
C ARG A 29 -2.03 -6.44 -6.29
N LYS A 30 -3.20 -6.41 -5.64
CA LYS A 30 -4.51 -6.16 -6.29
C LYS A 30 -4.75 -4.69 -6.61
N ILE A 31 -4.15 -3.78 -5.85
CA ILE A 31 -4.28 -2.32 -6.05
C ILE A 31 -3.47 -1.86 -7.26
N ILE A 32 -2.39 -2.57 -7.60
CA ILE A 32 -1.56 -2.29 -8.77
C ILE A 32 -2.29 -2.74 -10.03
N ASN A 33 -3.04 -1.81 -10.64
CA ASN A 33 -3.69 -1.98 -11.94
C ASN A 33 -3.19 -0.92 -12.90
N TYR A 34 -2.30 -1.30 -13.83
CA TYR A 34 -1.78 -0.37 -14.83
C TYR A 34 -2.78 -0.02 -15.92
N SER A 35 -3.68 -0.96 -16.25
CA SER A 35 -4.68 -0.79 -17.31
C SER A 35 -5.76 0.21 -16.88
N ASN A 36 -6.33 0.01 -15.69
CA ASN A 36 -7.41 0.84 -15.14
C ASN A 36 -7.01 1.39 -13.76
N ALA A 37 -5.98 2.24 -13.75
CA ALA A 37 -5.42 2.79 -12.53
C ALA A 37 -6.48 3.49 -11.66
N SER A 38 -7.39 4.25 -12.25
CA SER A 38 -8.40 5.06 -11.52
C SER A 38 -9.50 4.26 -10.82
N GLU A 39 -9.65 2.96 -11.09
CA GLU A 39 -10.78 2.19 -10.55
C GLU A 39 -10.61 1.80 -9.08
N HIS A 40 -9.36 1.68 -8.58
CA HIS A 40 -8.99 1.43 -7.17
C HIS A 40 -9.92 0.54 -6.32
N LYS A 41 -10.64 -0.42 -6.93
CA LYS A 41 -11.75 -1.17 -6.31
C LYS A 41 -11.35 -1.84 -5.01
N GLN A 42 -10.12 -2.33 -4.94
CA GLN A 42 -9.59 -2.98 -3.74
C GLN A 42 -9.53 -2.01 -2.55
N LEU A 43 -9.07 -0.77 -2.74
CA LEU A 43 -9.01 0.25 -1.69
C LEU A 43 -10.42 0.68 -1.26
N SER A 44 -11.31 0.94 -2.22
CA SER A 44 -12.69 1.31 -1.92
C SER A 44 -13.43 0.22 -1.14
N SER A 45 -13.23 -1.06 -1.49
CA SER A 45 -13.81 -2.20 -0.76
C SER A 45 -13.31 -2.35 0.68
N LYS A 46 -12.18 -1.70 1.00
CA LYS A 46 -11.56 -1.67 2.33
C LYS A 46 -11.86 -0.39 3.11
N GLY A 47 -12.74 0.47 2.58
CA GLY A 47 -13.15 1.72 3.22
C GLY A 47 -12.21 2.91 2.97
N PHE A 48 -11.22 2.77 2.08
CA PHE A 48 -10.37 3.90 1.68
C PHE A 48 -11.11 4.82 0.71
N ARG A 49 -10.93 6.12 0.92
CA ARG A 49 -11.46 7.20 0.08
C ARG A 49 -10.29 7.92 -0.60
N LEU A 50 -10.44 8.25 -1.87
CA LEU A 50 -9.45 9.05 -2.60
C LEU A 50 -9.45 10.47 -2.03
N LEU A 51 -8.26 10.98 -1.70
CA LEU A 51 -8.04 12.34 -1.23
C LEU A 51 -7.60 13.26 -2.36
N ASN A 52 -6.62 12.80 -3.13
CA ASN A 52 -6.12 13.52 -4.29
C ASN A 52 -5.47 12.54 -5.27
N ASP A 53 -5.33 13.01 -6.50
CA ASP A 53 -4.65 12.30 -7.56
C ASP A 53 -3.87 13.28 -8.45
N SER A 54 -2.88 12.74 -9.14
CA SER A 54 -2.12 13.41 -10.18
C SER A 54 -1.82 12.41 -11.27
N ILE A 55 -2.35 12.66 -12.47
CA ILE A 55 -2.28 11.71 -13.59
C ILE A 55 -1.58 12.40 -14.76
N SER A 56 -0.46 11.83 -15.18
CA SER A 56 0.20 12.12 -16.46
C SER A 56 0.34 10.83 -17.27
N THR A 57 0.80 10.96 -18.52
CA THR A 57 0.95 9.84 -19.46
C THR A 57 1.75 8.66 -18.88
N TYR A 58 2.86 8.96 -18.19
CA TYR A 58 3.81 7.96 -17.70
C TYR A 58 3.81 7.81 -16.18
N HIS A 59 3.12 8.69 -15.46
CA HIS A 59 3.21 8.76 -14.02
C HIS A 59 1.85 9.09 -13.42
N LYS A 60 1.39 8.23 -12.51
CA LYS A 60 0.12 8.39 -11.81
C LYS A 60 0.36 8.28 -10.32
N LYS A 61 -0.12 9.25 -9.56
CA LYS A 61 -0.06 9.28 -8.10
C LYS A 61 -1.46 9.42 -7.54
N PHE A 62 -1.73 8.68 -6.48
CA PHE A 62 -3.02 8.68 -5.80
C PHE A 62 -2.77 8.62 -4.30
N LYS A 63 -3.47 9.46 -3.54
CA LYS A 63 -3.46 9.43 -2.07
C LYS A 63 -4.84 9.05 -1.57
N PHE A 64 -4.89 8.11 -0.66
CA PHE A 64 -6.11 7.63 -0.03
C PHE A 64 -6.02 7.74 1.48
N ASN A 65 -7.16 7.96 2.12
CA ASN A 65 -7.29 7.77 3.55
C ASN A 65 -8.42 6.80 3.87
N ASN A 66 -8.28 6.07 4.97
CA ASN A 66 -9.38 5.37 5.58
C ASN A 66 -9.86 6.18 6.79
N PRO A 67 -11.08 6.75 6.76
CA PRO A 67 -11.58 7.58 7.85
C PRO A 67 -11.81 6.81 9.15
N GLU A 68 -11.96 5.49 9.09
CA GLU A 68 -12.20 4.64 10.26
C GLU A 68 -10.87 4.22 10.90
N THR A 69 -9.98 3.57 10.13
CA THR A 69 -8.68 3.12 10.65
C THR A 69 -7.66 4.25 10.74
N LYS A 70 -7.90 5.42 10.13
CA LYS A 70 -6.93 6.53 10.02
C LYS A 70 -5.66 6.16 9.26
N GLU A 71 -5.69 5.07 8.51
CA GLU A 71 -4.59 4.66 7.63
C GLU A 71 -4.55 5.53 6.38
N ILE A 72 -3.35 5.74 5.84
CA ILE A 72 -3.14 6.49 4.59
C ILE A 72 -2.35 5.62 3.62
N VAL A 73 -2.72 5.65 2.35
CA VAL A 73 -2.03 4.96 1.27
C VAL A 73 -1.65 5.96 0.19
N GLU A 74 -0.38 5.98 -0.19
CA GLU A 74 0.09 6.72 -1.36
C GLU A 74 0.55 5.71 -2.42
N LEU A 75 -0.18 5.64 -3.52
CA LEU A 75 0.10 4.78 -4.65
C LEU A 75 0.76 5.60 -5.76
N THR A 76 1.90 5.13 -6.25
CA THR A 76 2.57 5.66 -7.44
C THR A 76 2.67 4.56 -8.48
N LEU A 77 2.26 4.84 -9.71
CA LEU A 77 2.41 3.97 -10.88
C LEU A 77 3.25 4.70 -11.92
N ILE A 78 4.30 4.05 -12.40
CA ILE A 78 5.18 4.55 -13.45
C ILE A 78 5.21 3.53 -14.58
N THR A 79 5.07 4.00 -15.81
CA THR A 79 5.33 3.22 -17.01
C THR A 79 6.42 3.95 -17.79
N ASP A 80 7.55 3.30 -18.05
CA ASP A 80 8.59 3.90 -18.88
C ASP A 80 8.21 3.89 -20.37
N LYS A 81 9.03 4.52 -21.20
CA LYS A 81 8.81 4.60 -22.65
C LYS A 81 9.00 3.26 -23.36
N GLU A 82 9.69 2.31 -22.75
CA GLU A 82 9.99 0.98 -23.28
C GLU A 82 8.97 -0.09 -22.81
N GLY A 83 7.99 0.32 -21.99
CA GLY A 83 6.92 -0.54 -21.47
C GLY A 83 7.21 -1.17 -20.11
N GLY A 84 8.37 -0.89 -19.50
CA GLY A 84 8.71 -1.29 -18.14
C GLY A 84 7.80 -0.62 -17.12
N LYS A 85 7.40 -1.40 -16.11
CA LYS A 85 6.37 -1.00 -15.16
C LYS A 85 6.93 -0.99 -13.75
N PHE A 86 6.80 0.16 -13.09
CA PHE A 86 7.16 0.34 -11.70
C PHE A 86 5.94 0.80 -10.90
N SER A 87 5.80 0.29 -9.69
CA SER A 87 4.75 0.69 -8.76
C SER A 87 5.32 0.79 -7.36
N SER A 88 4.86 1.78 -6.62
CA SER A 88 5.24 2.02 -5.23
C SER A 88 3.98 2.29 -4.42
N VAL A 89 3.85 1.64 -3.28
CA VAL A 89 2.81 1.86 -2.28
C VAL A 89 3.49 2.29 -1.00
N ILE A 90 3.32 3.53 -0.58
CA ILE A 90 3.69 3.99 0.75
C ILE A 90 2.47 3.85 1.64
N TYR A 91 2.61 3.10 2.73
CA TYR A 91 1.52 2.79 3.63
C TYR A 91 1.81 3.33 5.03
N PHE A 92 0.92 4.20 5.51
CA PHE A 92 1.01 4.85 6.80
C PHE A 92 -0.01 4.22 7.75
N LEU A 93 0.51 3.61 8.80
CA LEU A 93 -0.23 2.89 9.82
C LEU A 93 -0.23 3.72 11.11
N PRO A 94 -1.40 3.93 11.74
CA PRO A 94 -1.52 4.80 12.91
C PRO A 94 -0.89 4.22 14.18
N THR A 95 -0.70 2.90 14.26
CA THR A 95 -0.22 2.23 15.47
C THR A 95 0.94 1.29 15.22
N GLU A 96 1.78 1.10 16.24
CA GLU A 96 2.88 0.14 16.21
C GLU A 96 2.37 -1.30 16.09
N PHE A 97 1.22 -1.59 16.72
CA PHE A 97 0.60 -2.91 16.68
C PHE A 97 0.24 -3.31 15.25
N THR A 98 -0.46 -2.45 14.51
CA THR A 98 -0.82 -2.71 13.11
C THR A 98 0.41 -2.85 12.21
N TYR A 99 1.47 -2.08 12.49
CA TYR A 99 2.75 -2.18 11.80
C TYR A 99 3.48 -3.50 12.04
N LYS A 100 3.64 -3.91 13.31
CA LYS A 100 4.25 -5.20 13.65
C LYS A 100 3.43 -6.38 13.13
N ASN A 101 2.11 -6.27 13.15
CA ASN A 101 1.23 -7.30 12.61
C ASN A 101 1.35 -7.40 11.08
N PHE A 102 1.55 -6.29 10.36
CA PHE A 102 1.87 -6.36 8.93
C PHE A 102 3.20 -7.10 8.70
N ILE A 103 4.25 -6.72 9.44
CA ILE A 103 5.59 -7.30 9.31
C ILE A 103 5.59 -8.80 9.61
N SER A 104 4.82 -9.25 10.60
CA SER A 104 4.74 -10.67 10.95
C SER A 104 4.15 -11.54 9.83
N THR A 105 3.42 -10.94 8.88
CA THR A 105 2.90 -11.67 7.71
C THR A 105 3.93 -11.84 6.58
N LEU A 106 5.01 -11.05 6.55
CA LEU A 106 5.99 -11.09 5.45
C LEU A 106 6.57 -12.50 5.20
N PRO A 107 6.96 -13.28 6.23
CA PRO A 107 7.46 -14.64 6.03
C PRO A 107 6.41 -15.60 5.43
N ILE A 108 5.12 -15.42 5.76
CA ILE A 108 4.02 -16.22 5.21
C ILE A 108 3.93 -16.02 3.69
N TYR A 109 4.20 -14.80 3.22
CA TYR A 109 4.28 -14.45 1.80
C TYR A 109 5.66 -14.69 1.18
N LYS A 110 6.54 -15.43 1.88
CA LYS A 110 7.89 -15.84 1.43
C LYS A 110 8.88 -14.69 1.23
N PHE A 111 8.59 -13.50 1.75
CA PHE A 111 9.57 -12.40 1.74
C PHE A 111 10.75 -12.76 2.64
N LYS A 112 11.97 -12.48 2.15
CA LYS A 112 13.21 -12.69 2.90
C LYS A 112 13.89 -11.37 3.18
N TYR A 113 14.38 -11.17 4.40
CA TYR A 113 15.12 -9.97 4.74
C TYR A 113 16.52 -9.96 4.09
N SER A 114 16.83 -8.89 3.37
CA SER A 114 18.14 -8.60 2.78
C SER A 114 18.87 -7.59 3.66
N LYS A 115 19.92 -8.03 4.34
CA LYS A 115 20.79 -7.14 5.12
C LYS A 115 21.49 -6.09 4.24
N ARG A 116 21.85 -6.46 3.01
CA ARG A 116 22.57 -5.59 2.07
C ARG A 116 21.69 -4.42 1.60
N ASN A 117 20.44 -4.71 1.25
CA ASN A 117 19.51 -3.71 0.71
C ASN A 117 18.61 -3.10 1.79
N VAL A 118 18.73 -3.58 3.03
CA VAL A 118 17.94 -3.16 4.20
C VAL A 118 16.42 -3.20 3.90
N CYS A 119 15.97 -4.31 3.32
CA CYS A 119 14.58 -4.50 2.92
C CYS A 119 14.17 -5.97 2.95
N TYR A 120 12.86 -6.23 2.95
CA TYR A 120 12.32 -7.55 2.67
C TYR A 120 12.10 -7.70 1.17
N GLN A 121 12.65 -8.74 0.57
CA GLN A 121 12.60 -8.95 -0.88
C GLN A 121 11.91 -10.28 -1.22
N LEU A 122 11.14 -10.25 -2.30
CA LEU A 122 10.58 -11.42 -2.98
C LEU A 122 10.90 -11.30 -4.47
N PRO A 123 12.04 -11.86 -4.92
CA PRO A 123 12.37 -11.93 -6.34
C PRO A 123 11.35 -12.82 -7.07
N THR A 124 10.81 -12.34 -8.19
CA THR A 124 9.90 -13.12 -9.05
C THR A 124 10.58 -13.56 -10.34
N SER A 125 11.57 -12.82 -10.83
CA SER A 125 12.47 -13.19 -11.92
C SER A 125 13.82 -12.47 -11.78
N SER A 126 14.73 -12.62 -12.74
CA SER A 126 16.00 -11.89 -12.77
C SER A 126 15.84 -10.36 -12.86
N TYR A 127 14.70 -9.88 -13.36
CA TYR A 127 14.43 -8.46 -13.58
C TYR A 127 13.07 -8.02 -13.02
N SER A 128 12.48 -8.82 -12.13
CA SER A 128 11.18 -8.52 -11.53
C SER A 128 11.15 -8.98 -10.08
N GLY A 129 10.41 -8.24 -9.27
CA GLY A 129 10.31 -8.58 -7.86
C GLY A 129 9.55 -7.55 -7.06
N GLU A 130 9.43 -7.87 -5.78
CA GLU A 130 8.75 -7.06 -4.78
C GLU A 130 9.72 -6.75 -3.65
N ASN A 131 9.78 -5.50 -3.22
CA ASN A 131 10.60 -5.05 -2.10
C ASN A 131 9.72 -4.32 -1.07
N ILE A 132 9.95 -4.60 0.21
CA ILE A 132 9.29 -3.92 1.33
C ILE A 132 10.34 -3.29 2.23
N TYR A 133 10.30 -1.96 2.32
CA TYR A 133 11.14 -1.16 3.18
C TYR A 133 10.38 -0.79 4.45
N LEU A 134 11.01 -1.03 5.59
CA LEU A 134 10.46 -0.79 6.92
C LEU A 134 10.98 0.56 7.44
N ASN A 135 10.28 1.64 7.08
CA ASN A 135 10.72 3.01 7.38
C ASN A 135 10.51 3.38 8.87
N GLY A 136 9.65 2.65 9.58
CA GLY A 136 9.42 2.86 11.01
C GLY A 136 8.60 4.12 11.30
N LEU A 137 8.85 4.75 12.45
CA LEU A 137 8.08 5.91 12.92
C LEU A 137 8.46 7.17 12.13
N ILE A 138 7.47 7.83 11.56
CA ILE A 138 7.60 9.09 10.82
C ILE A 138 6.51 10.08 11.23
N GLN A 139 6.71 11.35 10.87
CA GLN A 139 5.74 12.41 11.10
C GLN A 139 5.18 12.90 9.75
N LEU A 140 3.86 12.93 9.63
CA LEU A 140 3.12 13.41 8.45
C LEU A 140 1.98 14.30 8.95
N ASP A 141 1.93 15.54 8.47
CA ASP A 141 0.90 16.54 8.85
C ASP A 141 0.73 16.63 10.39
N GLU A 142 1.86 16.78 11.09
CA GLU A 142 1.97 16.86 12.56
C GLU A 142 1.54 15.60 13.33
N LYS A 143 1.14 14.53 12.63
CA LYS A 143 0.76 13.26 13.22
C LYS A 143 1.85 12.21 13.04
N LYS A 144 2.00 11.34 14.04
CA LYS A 144 2.94 10.23 14.00
C LYS A 144 2.31 9.01 13.35
N TYR A 145 3.03 8.38 12.43
CA TYR A 145 2.65 7.14 11.77
C TYR A 145 3.82 6.18 11.73
N TYR A 146 3.54 4.89 11.71
CA TYR A 146 4.48 3.89 11.28
C TYR A 146 4.35 3.71 9.77
N SER A 147 5.45 3.77 9.04
CA SER A 147 5.43 3.70 7.59
C SER A 147 6.23 2.52 7.05
N LEU A 148 5.73 2.00 5.93
CA LEU A 148 6.44 1.06 5.09
C LEU A 148 6.24 1.44 3.62
N LYS A 149 7.16 0.99 2.79
CA LYS A 149 7.10 1.18 1.33
C LYS A 149 7.16 -0.17 0.66
N TYR A 150 6.19 -0.47 -0.18
CA TYR A 150 6.16 -1.64 -1.05
C TYR A 150 6.46 -1.19 -2.49
N ASP A 151 7.56 -1.67 -3.06
CA ASP A 151 7.92 -1.45 -4.45
C ASP A 151 7.74 -2.74 -5.24
N HIS A 152 7.16 -2.63 -6.44
CA HIS A 152 7.00 -3.74 -7.37
C HIS A 152 7.38 -3.30 -8.77
N TYR A 153 8.20 -4.12 -9.43
CA TYR A 153 8.74 -3.87 -10.76
C TYR A 153 8.56 -5.09 -11.67
N VAL A 154 8.12 -4.85 -12.90
CA VAL A 154 7.89 -5.87 -13.94
C VAL A 154 8.66 -5.48 -15.19
N ASP A 155 9.49 -6.41 -15.67
CA ASP A 155 10.40 -6.30 -16.81
C ASP A 155 11.35 -5.10 -16.75
N LYS A 156 12.65 -5.40 -16.60
CA LYS A 156 13.80 -4.48 -16.70
C LYS A 156 13.47 -3.02 -16.37
N ALA A 157 13.50 -2.67 -15.08
CA ALA A 157 13.89 -1.31 -14.71
C ALA A 157 15.39 -1.17 -15.03
N LEU A 158 15.77 -0.99 -16.31
CA LEU A 158 17.15 -0.68 -16.70
C LEU A 158 17.63 0.65 -16.12
N SER A 159 16.72 1.42 -15.55
CA SER A 159 16.98 2.62 -14.79
C SER A 159 15.89 2.76 -13.72
N VAL A 160 16.29 2.97 -12.46
CA VAL A 160 15.43 3.65 -11.49
C VAL A 160 14.94 4.93 -12.20
N PRO A 161 13.64 5.27 -12.19
CA PRO A 161 13.18 6.46 -12.88
C PRO A 161 13.95 7.66 -12.33
N THR A 162 14.78 8.27 -13.18
CA THR A 162 15.34 9.58 -12.90
C THR A 162 14.14 10.51 -12.80
N ILE A 163 13.90 11.06 -11.61
CA ILE A 163 12.96 12.15 -11.43
C ILE A 163 13.55 13.33 -12.21
N GLU A 164 13.21 13.42 -13.50
CA GLU A 164 13.51 14.60 -14.28
C GLU A 164 12.70 15.75 -13.67
N SER A 165 13.42 16.58 -12.91
CA SER A 165 13.17 17.98 -12.61
C SER A 165 11.70 18.38 -12.53
N ILE A 166 11.17 18.46 -11.31
CA ILE A 166 10.17 19.48 -10.99
C ILE A 166 10.85 20.82 -11.31
N THR A 167 10.53 21.36 -12.48
CA THR A 167 10.93 22.69 -12.91
C THR A 167 10.44 23.69 -11.85
N LYS A 168 11.36 24.55 -11.40
CA LYS A 168 11.11 25.63 -10.45
C LYS A 168 9.90 26.48 -10.88
N PRO A 169 9.11 27.03 -9.92
CA PRO A 169 8.17 28.08 -10.26
C PRO A 169 8.94 29.32 -10.74
N ASN A 170 8.49 29.90 -11.85
CA ASN A 170 8.75 31.30 -12.19
C ASN A 170 7.84 32.20 -11.37
#